data_AF-A0A1G9SU47-F1
#
_entry.id   AF-A0A1G9SU47-F1
#
_cell.length_a   1.000
_cell.length_b   1.000
_cell.length_c   1.000
_cell.angle_alpha   90.00
_cell.angle_beta   90.00
_cell.angle_gamma   90.00
#
_symmetry.space_group_name_H-M   'P 1'
#
loop_
_entity.id
_entity.type
_entity.pdbx_description
1 polymer ?
#
loop_
_entity_poly.entity_id
_entity_poly.type
_entity_poly.pdbx_seq_one_letter_code
_entity_poly.pdbx_strand_id
1 'polypeptide(L)'
;MAADTHYEVFVKKNRKAAWTLHEAQNDREMAIRLAHDIFAQNKIGSVRVTKEVYDEEARTFRSVPICELGEEKFAEDDDKNGTATLPCLTPEDLSKPHARDTIRRVLTAWFERLQALPMELLHRPDLVEQLEASGTDLQHAVQKVAIASAKDGDANVHGYVKQLNELIQQALTRIYQDARAQRLPEYPDSKPFKDIVNEIHAGDQRAYLLRSAMAARLKSAKRYSDKLEALMDMAGTLGEDSPVRDFALTEIDNYAAEVISFDAGMTALLGSCRDLGETLQRLACLFDGDEGADAINFAPNVCKRLTISIGKGEMDACRAVVAQSLLTELQRPKRLRPSSLPGELRLARELAQKLVMSPDSLLPTDALIKAFAARSARLLHPETIDELLKGAADSNEELERLLALEENLVGEANKQKLAGYAHGLLGSQNMLSWYLRGPNKPLERLAALTAHQRRVLKGQYPAREKAELAGAIDGLGMKVIDESKILNAVEAGDRPALDKATGLLRLATAGALPTGQCSSDAQARAMRHLKSAEGMSEAQTEDGRAKLKLIQTMLVKMAPRANAA
;
A
#
# COMPACT_ATOMS: atom_id res chain seq x y z
N MET A 1 35.69 26.54 15.04
CA MET A 1 35.21 25.29 15.67
C MET A 1 35.75 24.15 14.83
N ALA A 2 36.40 23.16 15.44
CA ALA A 2 37.05 22.08 14.68
C ALA A 2 35.97 21.24 13.99
N ALA A 3 36.08 21.03 12.68
CA ALA A 3 35.14 20.20 11.93
C ALA A 3 35.17 18.78 12.51
N ASP A 4 34.00 18.27 12.91
CA ASP A 4 33.83 16.92 13.45
C ASP A 4 34.23 15.93 12.35
N THR A 5 35.47 15.44 12.45
CA THR A 5 36.13 14.63 11.42
C THR A 5 36.57 13.34 12.06
N HIS A 6 36.06 12.22 11.55
CA HIS A 6 36.48 10.88 11.93
C HIS A 6 36.74 10.02 10.69
N TYR A 7 37.41 8.90 10.89
CA TYR A 7 37.86 7.99 9.85
C TYR A 7 37.27 6.60 10.07
N GLU A 8 36.54 6.09 9.09
CA GLU A 8 35.86 4.80 9.18
C GLU A 8 36.60 3.74 8.36
N VAL A 9 36.96 2.62 8.99
CA VAL A 9 37.62 1.48 8.35
C VAL A 9 36.58 0.42 8.03
N PHE A 10 36.33 0.20 6.76
CA PHE A 10 35.44 -0.82 6.21
C PHE A 10 36.21 -2.03 5.72
N VAL A 11 35.65 -3.22 5.93
CA VAL A 11 36.24 -4.49 5.52
C VAL A 11 35.21 -5.28 4.74
N LYS A 12 35.67 -5.96 3.68
CA LYS A 12 34.90 -6.89 2.87
C LYS A 12 35.67 -8.20 2.80
N LYS A 13 35.10 -9.27 3.37
CA LYS A 13 35.81 -10.55 3.56
C LYS A 13 36.09 -11.32 2.27
N ASN A 14 35.26 -11.17 1.24
CA ASN A 14 35.41 -11.78 -0.10
C ASN A 14 34.59 -10.97 -1.13
N ARG A 15 34.75 -11.26 -2.43
CA ARG A 15 34.06 -10.54 -3.54
C ARG A 15 32.53 -10.48 -3.42
N LYS A 16 31.88 -11.48 -2.79
CA LYS A 16 30.41 -11.55 -2.62
C LYS A 16 29.89 -10.93 -1.32
N ALA A 17 30.76 -10.59 -0.38
CA ALA A 17 30.36 -10.01 0.91
C ALA A 17 30.03 -8.51 0.78
N ALA A 18 29.13 -8.01 1.62
CA ALA A 18 28.91 -6.57 1.74
C ALA A 18 30.08 -5.90 2.47
N TRP A 19 30.28 -4.61 2.25
CA TRP A 19 31.18 -3.80 3.06
C TRP A 19 30.62 -3.69 4.48
N THR A 20 31.44 -4.01 5.47
CA THR A 20 31.09 -3.90 6.89
C THR A 20 32.04 -2.93 7.57
N LEU A 21 31.49 -1.96 8.31
CA LEU A 21 32.29 -1.09 9.17
C LEU A 21 32.97 -1.96 10.23
N HIS A 22 34.29 -1.89 10.29
CA HIS A 22 35.10 -2.56 11.30
C HIS A 22 35.26 -1.65 12.52
N GLU A 23 35.73 -0.42 12.30
CA GLU A 23 36.00 0.53 13.38
C GLU A 23 36.05 1.98 12.87
N ALA A 24 35.72 2.93 13.74
CA ALA A 24 35.88 4.36 13.49
C ALA A 24 36.99 4.92 14.40
N GLN A 25 37.87 5.75 13.83
CA GLN A 25 39.05 6.32 14.47
C GLN A 25 39.09 7.84 14.28
N ASN A 26 39.58 8.57 15.28
CA ASN A 26 39.70 10.03 15.18
C ASN A 26 41.03 10.48 14.52
N ASP A 27 41.97 9.55 14.37
CA ASP A 27 43.30 9.81 13.79
C ASP A 27 43.47 9.10 12.44
N ARG A 28 43.95 9.87 11.45
CA ARG A 28 44.13 9.39 10.07
C ARG A 28 45.17 8.29 9.97
N GLU A 29 46.30 8.44 10.64
CA GLU A 29 47.40 7.47 10.52
C GLU A 29 47.05 6.17 11.20
N MET A 30 46.37 6.23 12.34
CA MET A 30 45.89 5.02 13.03
C MET A 30 44.88 4.24 12.17
N ALA A 31 43.94 4.93 11.52
CA ALA A 31 42.97 4.28 10.62
C ALA A 31 43.65 3.60 9.42
N ILE A 32 44.66 4.23 8.82
CA ILE A 32 45.42 3.66 7.70
C ILE A 32 46.27 2.46 8.15
N ARG A 33 46.94 2.54 9.30
CA ARG A 33 47.73 1.41 9.84
C ARG A 33 46.82 0.21 10.14
N LEU A 34 45.68 0.45 10.79
CA LEU A 34 44.68 -0.58 11.06
C LEU A 34 44.19 -1.24 9.77
N ALA A 35 43.95 -0.46 8.71
CA ALA A 35 43.56 -1.01 7.42
C ALA A 35 44.63 -1.92 6.79
N HIS A 36 45.92 -1.53 6.90
CA HIS A 36 47.04 -2.37 6.47
C HIS A 36 47.17 -3.65 7.29
N ASP A 37 46.98 -3.58 8.61
CA ASP A 37 47.04 -4.75 9.50
C ASP A 37 45.91 -5.75 9.21
N ILE A 38 44.68 -5.25 9.02
CA ILE A 38 43.53 -6.09 8.66
C ILE A 38 43.75 -6.74 7.29
N PHE A 39 44.28 -6.00 6.32
CA PHE A 39 44.57 -6.53 4.99
C PHE A 39 45.67 -7.61 5.04
N ALA A 40 46.71 -7.41 5.87
CA ALA A 40 47.78 -8.39 6.06
C ALA A 40 47.25 -9.72 6.65
N GLN A 41 46.26 -9.65 7.54
CA GLN A 41 45.62 -10.82 8.14
C GLN A 41 44.64 -11.52 7.19
N ASN A 42 44.04 -10.80 6.24
CA ASN A 42 43.04 -11.34 5.33
C ASN A 42 43.29 -10.93 3.86
N LYS A 43 44.31 -11.54 3.25
CA LYS A 43 44.77 -11.25 1.87
C LYS A 43 43.72 -11.47 0.77
N ILE A 44 42.62 -12.16 1.06
CA ILE A 44 41.51 -12.46 0.12
C ILE A 44 40.43 -11.36 0.18
N GLY A 45 40.42 -10.53 1.24
CA GLY A 45 39.46 -9.45 1.43
C GLY A 45 39.89 -8.11 0.85
N SER A 46 38.96 -7.15 0.86
CA SER A 46 39.22 -5.74 0.56
C SER A 46 39.02 -4.89 1.83
N VAL A 47 39.81 -3.83 1.98
CA VAL A 47 39.73 -2.88 3.09
C VAL A 47 39.69 -1.46 2.53
N ARG A 48 38.82 -0.60 3.08
CA ARG A 48 38.63 0.80 2.69
C ARG A 48 38.61 1.67 3.93
N VAL A 49 39.32 2.79 3.90
CA VAL A 49 39.25 3.83 4.92
C VAL A 49 38.59 5.05 4.30
N THR A 50 37.49 5.51 4.88
CA THR A 50 36.85 6.77 4.51
C THR A 50 37.09 7.83 5.57
N LYS A 51 37.20 9.08 5.13
CA LYS A 51 37.17 10.26 5.97
C LYS A 51 35.76 10.81 5.94
N GLU A 52 35.11 10.86 7.08
CA GLU A 52 33.82 11.49 7.26
C GLU A 52 34.04 12.92 7.75
N VAL A 53 33.51 13.90 7.02
CA VAL A 53 33.51 15.31 7.44
C VAL A 53 32.08 15.77 7.55
N TYR A 54 31.70 16.26 8.73
CA TYR A 54 30.38 16.85 8.92
C TYR A 54 30.25 18.16 8.13
N ASP A 55 29.23 18.23 7.27
CA ASP A 55 28.83 19.43 6.55
C ASP A 55 27.66 20.11 7.27
N GLU A 56 27.92 21.26 7.90
CA GLU A 56 26.91 22.02 8.67
C GLU A 56 25.77 22.56 7.79
N GLU A 57 26.03 22.90 6.52
CA GLU A 57 25.00 23.44 5.61
C GLU A 57 24.05 22.33 5.14
N ALA A 58 24.59 21.14 4.84
CA ALA A 58 23.80 20.01 4.37
C ALA A 58 23.28 19.10 5.50
N ARG A 59 23.73 19.29 6.75
CA ARG A 59 23.49 18.40 7.90
C ARG A 59 23.78 16.92 7.60
N THR A 60 24.75 16.65 6.73
CA THR A 60 25.15 15.29 6.31
C THR A 60 26.66 15.12 6.41
N PHE A 61 27.12 13.88 6.56
CA PHE A 61 28.54 13.56 6.49
C PHE A 61 28.94 13.38 5.03
N ARG A 62 30.00 14.07 4.61
CA ARG A 62 30.66 13.83 3.33
C ARG A 62 31.77 12.80 3.53
N SER A 63 31.55 11.62 2.96
CA SER A 63 32.50 10.50 2.96
C SER A 63 33.49 10.62 1.80
N VAL A 64 34.79 10.62 2.10
CA VAL A 64 35.86 10.61 1.08
C VAL A 64 36.81 9.43 1.34
N PRO A 65 36.98 8.46 0.41
CA PRO A 65 37.93 7.38 0.59
C PRO A 65 39.37 7.91 0.59
N ILE A 66 40.15 7.57 1.62
CA ILE A 66 41.55 7.99 1.77
C ILE A 66 42.55 6.86 1.58
N CYS A 67 42.13 5.60 1.76
CA CYS A 67 42.95 4.42 1.57
C CYS A 67 42.06 3.25 1.17
N GLU A 68 42.50 2.45 0.20
CA GLU A 68 41.83 1.21 -0.20
C GLU A 68 42.89 0.16 -0.49
N LEU A 69 42.63 -1.11 -0.16
CA LEU A 69 43.52 -2.26 -0.33
C LEU A 69 42.67 -3.47 -0.75
N GLY A 70 43.12 -4.28 -1.73
CA GLY A 70 42.45 -5.52 -2.15
C GLY A 70 42.24 -5.68 -3.66
N GLU A 71 41.75 -6.86 -4.08
CA GLU A 71 41.54 -7.26 -5.48
C GLU A 71 40.52 -6.39 -6.23
N GLU A 72 39.59 -5.74 -5.52
CA GLU A 72 38.58 -4.87 -6.16
C GLU A 72 39.16 -3.56 -6.71
N LYS A 73 40.47 -3.30 -6.56
CA LYS A 73 41.18 -2.26 -7.32
C LYS A 73 41.48 -2.64 -8.77
N PHE A 74 41.48 -3.93 -9.10
CA PHE A 74 42.00 -4.45 -10.38
C PHE A 74 40.94 -5.06 -11.29
N ALA A 75 39.66 -5.01 -10.93
CA ALA A 75 38.61 -5.18 -11.93
C ALA A 75 38.51 -3.86 -12.69
N GLU A 76 39.22 -3.75 -13.81
CA GLU A 76 38.75 -2.86 -14.87
C GLU A 76 37.28 -3.24 -15.13
N ASP A 77 36.37 -2.26 -15.12
CA ASP A 77 35.02 -2.49 -15.61
C ASP A 77 35.19 -3.10 -17.01
N ASP A 78 34.65 -4.30 -17.24
CA ASP A 78 34.73 -4.97 -18.55
C ASP A 78 34.35 -3.94 -19.62
N ASP A 79 35.29 -3.59 -20.50
CA ASP A 79 35.11 -2.58 -21.53
C ASP A 79 33.91 -2.98 -22.40
N LYS A 80 32.77 -2.32 -22.15
CA LYS A 80 31.50 -2.53 -22.85
C LYS A 80 31.64 -2.04 -24.31
N ASN A 81 32.16 -2.93 -25.15
CA ASN A 81 32.47 -2.70 -26.57
C ASN A 81 31.33 -3.08 -27.52
N GLY A 82 30.14 -3.41 -27.00
CA GLY A 82 28.96 -3.72 -27.81
C GLY A 82 28.43 -2.50 -28.57
N THR A 83 27.59 -2.76 -29.58
CA THR A 83 26.91 -1.70 -30.35
C THR A 83 25.69 -1.21 -29.58
N ALA A 84 25.61 0.10 -29.32
CA ALA A 84 24.42 0.70 -28.72
C ALA A 84 23.21 0.43 -29.63
N THR A 85 22.10 -0.01 -29.06
CA THR A 85 20.84 -0.20 -29.79
C THR A 85 19.71 0.34 -28.93
N LEU A 86 19.00 1.34 -29.45
CA LEU A 86 17.85 1.95 -28.79
C LEU A 86 16.55 1.30 -29.26
N PRO A 87 15.51 1.23 -28.39
CA PRO A 87 14.20 0.74 -28.78
C PRO A 87 13.46 1.67 -29.76
N CYS A 88 13.80 2.96 -29.76
CA CYS A 88 13.30 3.95 -30.71
C CYS A 88 14.40 4.26 -31.73
N LEU A 89 14.09 4.17 -33.03
CA LEU A 89 15.07 4.36 -34.12
C LEU A 89 14.71 5.53 -35.04
N THR A 90 13.42 5.88 -35.10
CA THR A 90 12.90 6.94 -35.97
C THR A 90 12.19 8.01 -35.16
N PRO A 91 12.07 9.25 -35.67
CA PRO A 91 11.30 10.31 -35.00
C PRO A 91 9.84 9.91 -34.68
N GLU A 92 9.23 9.04 -35.48
CA GLU A 92 7.86 8.56 -35.25
C GLU A 92 7.77 7.66 -34.01
N ASP A 93 8.84 6.93 -33.70
CA ASP A 93 8.89 6.10 -32.50
C ASP A 93 8.77 6.95 -31.22
N LEU A 94 9.22 8.21 -31.24
CA LEU A 94 9.08 9.12 -30.10
C LEU A 94 7.62 9.45 -29.78
N SER A 95 6.72 9.32 -30.76
CA SER A 95 5.29 9.53 -30.57
C SER A 95 4.58 8.33 -29.94
N LYS A 96 5.24 7.19 -29.77
CA LYS A 96 4.67 5.98 -29.16
C LYS A 96 4.54 6.13 -27.62
N PRO A 97 3.54 5.49 -26.97
CA PRO A 97 3.28 5.69 -25.54
C PRO A 97 4.49 5.50 -24.60
N HIS A 98 5.30 4.46 -24.82
CA HIS A 98 6.49 4.18 -24.00
C HIS A 98 7.57 5.25 -24.12
N ALA A 99 7.75 5.82 -25.31
CA ALA A 99 8.71 6.89 -25.55
C ALA A 99 8.25 8.18 -24.89
N ARG A 100 6.95 8.52 -24.99
CA ARG A 100 6.36 9.67 -24.31
C ARG A 100 6.44 9.57 -22.79
N ASP A 101 6.20 8.39 -22.21
CA ASP A 101 6.41 8.15 -20.78
C ASP A 101 7.87 8.35 -20.38
N THR A 102 8.81 7.90 -21.19
CA THR A 102 10.24 8.12 -20.94
C THR A 102 10.58 9.61 -20.99
N ILE A 103 10.14 10.33 -22.03
CA ILE A 103 10.30 11.79 -22.18
C ILE A 103 9.72 12.52 -20.95
N ARG A 104 8.50 12.16 -20.54
CA ARG A 104 7.82 12.69 -19.34
C ARG A 104 8.69 12.55 -18.10
N ARG A 105 9.26 11.36 -17.84
CA ARG A 105 10.06 11.05 -16.65
C ARG A 105 11.41 11.77 -16.63
N VAL A 106 12.08 11.91 -17.78
CA VAL A 106 13.42 12.52 -17.81
C VAL A 106 13.37 14.05 -17.81
N LEU A 107 12.30 14.64 -18.34
CA LEU A 107 12.05 16.08 -18.38
C LEU A 107 10.94 16.55 -17.43
N THR A 108 10.60 15.77 -16.39
CA THR A 108 9.45 16.07 -15.50
C THR A 108 9.48 17.50 -14.95
N ALA A 109 10.61 17.91 -14.37
CA ALA A 109 10.74 19.25 -13.78
C ALA A 109 10.59 20.38 -14.81
N TRP A 110 11.06 20.16 -16.04
CA TRP A 110 10.91 21.13 -17.13
C TRP A 110 9.45 21.25 -17.56
N PHE A 111 8.78 20.12 -17.76
CA PHE A 111 7.36 20.08 -18.11
C PHE A 111 6.48 20.71 -17.03
N GLU A 112 6.70 20.39 -15.75
CA GLU A 112 5.92 20.96 -14.65
C GLU A 112 6.12 22.47 -14.52
N ARG A 113 7.34 22.98 -14.74
CA ARG A 113 7.65 24.42 -14.74
C ARG A 113 6.89 25.17 -15.84
N LEU A 114 6.80 24.59 -17.03
CA LEU A 114 6.09 25.19 -18.17
C LEU A 114 4.62 24.78 -18.28
N GLN A 115 4.16 23.87 -17.40
CA GLN A 115 2.87 23.20 -17.48
C GLN A 115 2.61 22.55 -18.85
N ALA A 116 3.65 22.01 -19.50
CA ALA A 116 3.60 21.41 -20.84
C ALA A 116 3.54 19.87 -20.81
N LEU A 117 3.25 19.26 -21.95
CA LEU A 117 3.17 17.80 -22.13
C LEU A 117 4.17 17.30 -23.20
N PRO A 118 4.68 16.06 -23.09
CA PRO A 118 5.45 15.42 -24.17
C PRO A 118 4.75 15.46 -25.54
N MET A 119 3.45 15.19 -25.60
CA MET A 119 2.67 15.27 -26.85
C MET A 119 2.66 16.68 -27.43
N GLU A 120 2.57 17.71 -26.59
CA GLU A 120 2.69 19.10 -27.06
C GLU A 120 4.10 19.38 -27.58
N LEU A 121 5.14 18.96 -26.86
CA LEU A 121 6.54 19.15 -27.27
C LEU A 121 6.81 18.55 -28.67
N LEU A 122 6.24 17.39 -28.98
CA LEU A 122 6.42 16.71 -30.26
C LEU A 122 5.71 17.38 -31.44
N HIS A 123 4.80 18.33 -31.20
CA HIS A 123 4.02 18.99 -32.26
C HIS A 123 4.09 20.52 -32.20
N ARG A 124 4.80 21.11 -31.22
CA ARG A 124 4.89 22.56 -31.03
C ARG A 124 6.32 23.07 -31.15
N PRO A 125 6.65 23.84 -32.22
CA PRO A 125 7.99 24.38 -32.41
C PRO A 125 8.39 25.37 -31.30
N ASP A 126 7.43 26.11 -30.73
CA ASP A 126 7.69 27.07 -29.66
C ASP A 126 8.15 26.42 -28.36
N LEU A 127 7.71 25.19 -28.07
CA LEU A 127 8.20 24.42 -26.93
C LEU A 127 9.58 23.81 -27.18
N VAL A 128 9.84 23.42 -28.43
CA VAL A 128 11.16 22.94 -28.85
C VAL A 128 12.21 24.03 -28.71
N GLU A 129 11.93 25.25 -29.20
CA GLU A 129 12.83 26.39 -29.07
C GLU A 129 13.14 26.71 -27.59
N GLN A 130 12.13 26.65 -26.72
CA GLN A 130 12.32 26.83 -25.27
C GLN A 130 13.16 25.71 -24.63
N LEU A 131 13.00 24.47 -25.10
CA LEU A 131 13.81 23.34 -24.61
C LEU A 131 15.26 23.48 -25.05
N GLU A 132 15.52 23.86 -26.30
CA GLU A 132 16.89 24.12 -26.78
C GLU A 132 17.52 25.32 -26.05
N ALA A 133 16.74 26.36 -25.77
CA ALA A 133 17.20 27.54 -25.02
C ALA A 133 17.44 27.27 -23.52
N SER A 134 16.88 26.18 -22.96
CA SER A 134 17.02 25.83 -21.54
C SER A 134 18.42 25.30 -21.16
N GLY A 135 19.32 25.17 -22.14
CA GLY A 135 20.75 24.91 -21.92
C GLY A 135 21.06 23.46 -21.59
N THR A 136 20.92 23.08 -20.32
CA THR A 136 21.39 21.77 -19.82
C THR A 136 20.27 20.74 -19.66
N ASP A 137 18.99 21.15 -19.63
CA ASP A 137 17.86 20.24 -19.36
C ASP A 137 17.81 19.07 -20.37
N LEU A 138 17.99 19.35 -21.67
CA LEU A 138 18.04 18.33 -22.72
C LEU A 138 19.27 17.42 -22.59
N GLN A 139 20.44 17.97 -22.30
CA GLN A 139 21.68 17.20 -22.13
C GLN A 139 21.59 16.25 -20.93
N HIS A 140 21.05 16.72 -19.80
CA HIS A 140 20.81 15.89 -18.63
C HIS A 140 19.79 14.79 -18.89
N ALA A 141 18.72 15.08 -19.64
CA ALA A 141 17.74 14.07 -20.04
C ALA A 141 18.39 12.97 -20.89
N VAL A 142 19.19 13.34 -21.90
CA VAL A 142 19.94 12.38 -22.73
C VAL A 142 20.88 11.52 -21.89
N GLN A 143 21.65 12.13 -20.99
CA GLN A 143 22.56 11.40 -20.10
C GLN A 143 21.81 10.41 -19.20
N LYS A 144 20.68 10.80 -18.61
CA LYS A 144 19.87 9.90 -17.77
C LYS A 144 19.40 8.66 -18.54
N VAL A 145 18.89 8.84 -19.76
CA VAL A 145 18.48 7.72 -20.62
C VAL A 145 19.68 6.86 -20.98
N ALA A 146 20.79 7.47 -21.41
CA ALA A 146 21.99 6.75 -21.81
C ALA A 146 22.59 5.91 -20.67
N ILE A 147 22.65 6.43 -19.45
CA ILE A 147 23.15 5.70 -18.28
C ILE A 147 22.21 4.53 -17.96
N ALA A 148 20.89 4.72 -18.02
CA ALA A 148 19.94 3.64 -17.80
C ALA A 148 20.08 2.54 -18.88
N SER A 149 20.15 2.91 -20.16
CA SER A 149 20.32 1.96 -21.26
C SER A 149 21.66 1.23 -21.21
N ALA A 150 22.75 1.89 -20.78
CA ALA A 150 24.06 1.27 -20.65
C ALA A 150 24.17 0.31 -19.46
N LYS A 151 23.30 0.40 -18.44
CA LYS A 151 23.27 -0.58 -17.35
C LYS A 151 22.79 -1.94 -17.85
N ASP A 152 21.76 -1.94 -18.68
CA ASP A 152 21.11 -3.15 -19.19
C ASP A 152 21.71 -3.64 -20.52
N GLY A 153 22.48 -2.80 -21.21
CA GLY A 153 23.11 -3.11 -22.49
C GLY A 153 24.62 -3.39 -22.43
N ASP A 154 25.15 -3.85 -23.56
CA ASP A 154 26.56 -4.22 -23.76
C ASP A 154 27.43 -3.08 -24.31
N ALA A 155 26.84 -1.90 -24.54
CA ALA A 155 27.52 -0.74 -25.10
C ALA A 155 27.83 0.32 -24.04
N ASN A 156 28.89 1.09 -24.26
CA ASN A 156 29.24 2.21 -23.40
C ASN A 156 28.21 3.35 -23.44
N VAL A 157 28.18 4.17 -22.38
CA VAL A 157 27.26 5.32 -22.25
C VAL A 157 27.42 6.29 -23.43
N HIS A 158 28.65 6.48 -23.92
CA HIS A 158 28.94 7.42 -25.01
C HIS A 158 28.24 7.02 -26.32
N GLY A 159 28.18 5.72 -26.63
CA GLY A 159 27.47 5.20 -27.80
C GLY A 159 25.97 5.49 -27.76
N TYR A 160 25.33 5.30 -26.60
CA TYR A 160 23.93 5.65 -26.40
C TYR A 160 23.68 7.15 -26.48
N VAL A 161 24.55 7.98 -25.89
CA VAL A 161 24.45 9.44 -25.99
C VAL A 161 24.49 9.90 -27.45
N LYS A 162 25.40 9.34 -28.25
CA LYS A 162 25.51 9.67 -29.68
C LYS A 162 24.22 9.34 -30.44
N GLN A 163 23.70 8.12 -30.31
CA GLN A 163 22.48 7.70 -30.99
C GLN A 163 21.24 8.50 -30.55
N LEU A 164 21.12 8.79 -29.25
CA LEU A 164 20.03 9.62 -28.73
C LEU A 164 20.09 11.04 -29.32
N ASN A 165 21.27 11.64 -29.39
CA ASN A 165 21.44 12.97 -29.98
C ASN A 165 21.08 12.96 -31.48
N GLU A 166 21.50 11.93 -32.24
CA GLU A 166 21.13 11.79 -33.65
C GLU A 166 19.61 11.70 -33.83
N LEU A 167 18.94 10.86 -33.04
CA LEU A 167 17.48 10.70 -33.06
C LEU A 167 16.76 12.01 -32.70
N ILE A 168 17.21 12.69 -31.66
CA ILE A 168 16.65 13.98 -31.22
C ILE A 168 16.80 15.00 -32.34
N GLN A 169 17.99 15.17 -32.90
CA GLN A 169 18.22 16.15 -33.97
C GLN A 169 17.33 15.89 -35.20
N GLN A 170 17.11 14.63 -35.57
CA GLN A 170 16.15 14.28 -36.64
C GLN A 170 14.72 14.69 -36.28
N ALA A 171 14.30 14.46 -35.03
CA ALA A 171 12.96 14.82 -34.56
C ALA A 171 12.76 16.35 -34.51
N LEU A 172 13.71 17.11 -33.97
CA LEU A 172 13.63 18.58 -33.93
C LEU A 172 13.58 19.15 -35.35
N THR A 173 14.43 18.64 -36.26
CA THR A 173 14.45 19.07 -37.66
C THR A 173 13.10 18.84 -38.34
N ARG A 174 12.45 17.70 -38.10
CA ARG A 174 11.11 17.41 -38.63
C ARG A 174 10.07 18.42 -38.13
N ILE A 175 10.05 18.70 -36.83
CA ILE A 175 9.10 19.65 -36.23
C ILE A 175 9.25 21.05 -36.85
N TYR A 176 10.49 21.53 -37.00
CA TYR A 176 10.76 22.83 -37.63
C TYR A 176 10.35 22.85 -39.11
N GLN A 177 10.59 21.76 -39.85
CA GLN A 177 10.19 21.67 -41.26
C GLN A 177 8.68 21.69 -41.43
N ASP A 178 7.95 20.92 -40.62
CA ASP A 178 6.48 20.86 -40.69
C ASP A 178 5.84 22.19 -40.27
N ALA A 179 6.42 22.88 -39.28
CA ALA A 179 6.00 24.22 -38.89
C ALA A 179 6.22 25.25 -40.02
N ARG A 180 7.39 25.26 -40.66
CA ARG A 180 7.68 26.15 -41.80
C ARG A 180 6.80 25.87 -43.01
N ALA A 181 6.48 24.60 -43.24
CA ALA A 181 5.62 24.18 -44.34
C ALA A 181 4.12 24.40 -44.08
N GLN A 182 3.73 24.98 -42.93
CA GLN A 182 2.33 25.20 -42.52
C GLN A 182 1.47 23.93 -42.61
N ARG A 183 2.07 22.75 -42.37
CA ARG A 183 1.37 21.46 -42.41
C ARG A 183 0.57 21.17 -41.14
N LEU A 184 0.83 21.94 -40.08
CA LEU A 184 0.17 21.78 -38.80
C LEU A 184 -1.12 22.62 -38.80
N PRO A 185 -2.31 22.01 -38.72
CA PRO A 185 -3.57 22.74 -38.70
C PRO A 185 -3.67 23.64 -37.46
N GLU A 186 -3.91 24.94 -37.68
CA GLU A 186 -4.28 25.86 -36.62
C GLU A 186 -5.77 25.77 -36.33
N TYR A 187 -6.13 25.79 -35.05
CA TYR A 187 -7.52 25.70 -34.63
C TYR A 187 -8.02 27.00 -34.00
N PRO A 188 -8.84 27.78 -34.71
CA PRO A 188 -9.50 28.94 -34.14
C PRO A 188 -10.61 28.50 -33.18
N ASP A 189 -10.78 29.25 -32.09
CA ASP A 189 -11.69 28.84 -31.01
C ASP A 189 -13.18 28.73 -31.41
N SER A 190 -13.54 29.27 -32.56
CA SER A 190 -14.89 29.37 -33.08
C SER A 190 -15.41 28.13 -33.82
N LYS A 191 -14.53 27.24 -34.31
CA LYS A 191 -14.95 26.04 -35.07
C LYS A 191 -15.19 24.88 -34.09
N PRO A 192 -16.22 24.03 -34.22
CA PRO A 192 -16.42 22.90 -33.31
C PRO A 192 -15.42 21.76 -33.61
N PHE A 193 -15.02 21.03 -32.57
CA PHE A 193 -13.93 20.04 -32.69
C PHE A 193 -14.31 18.87 -33.60
N LYS A 194 -15.59 18.47 -33.58
CA LYS A 194 -16.15 17.43 -34.44
C LYS A 194 -15.86 17.66 -35.93
N ASP A 195 -15.99 18.89 -36.41
CA ASP A 195 -15.80 19.21 -37.83
C ASP A 195 -14.35 19.02 -38.26
N ILE A 196 -13.41 19.36 -37.37
CA ILE A 196 -11.97 19.15 -37.61
C ILE A 196 -11.60 17.69 -37.60
N VAL A 197 -12.14 16.92 -36.65
CA VAL A 197 -11.91 15.48 -36.63
C VAL A 197 -12.39 14.86 -37.94
N ASN A 198 -13.56 15.25 -38.44
CA ASN A 198 -14.07 14.73 -39.71
C ASN A 198 -13.16 15.09 -40.91
N GLU A 199 -12.67 16.33 -40.97
CA GLU A 199 -11.73 16.77 -42.01
C GLU A 199 -10.40 16.01 -41.95
N ILE A 200 -9.82 15.85 -40.76
CA ILE A 200 -8.54 15.17 -40.57
C ILE A 200 -8.67 13.66 -40.78
N HIS A 201 -9.78 13.06 -40.38
CA HIS A 201 -10.01 11.62 -40.54
C HIS A 201 -10.10 11.19 -42.00
N ALA A 202 -10.47 12.11 -42.91
CA ALA A 202 -10.51 11.86 -44.34
C ALA A 202 -9.12 11.85 -45.03
N GLY A 203 -8.07 12.36 -44.36
CA GLY A 203 -6.72 12.45 -44.89
C GLY A 203 -5.76 11.37 -44.39
N ASP A 204 -4.55 11.36 -44.96
CA ASP A 204 -3.44 10.53 -44.49
C ASP A 204 -2.79 11.13 -43.22
N GLN A 205 -2.08 10.29 -42.44
CA GLN A 205 -1.44 10.68 -41.18
C GLN A 205 -2.39 11.31 -40.14
N ARG A 206 -3.67 10.90 -40.15
CA ARG A 206 -4.74 11.41 -39.28
C ARG A 206 -4.38 11.55 -37.79
N ALA A 207 -3.60 10.63 -37.23
CA ALA A 207 -3.19 10.70 -35.82
C ALA A 207 -2.21 11.84 -35.54
N TYR A 208 -1.20 12.04 -36.40
CA TYR A 208 -0.22 13.12 -36.24
C TYR A 208 -0.88 14.49 -36.39
N LEU A 209 -1.73 14.65 -37.41
CA LEU A 209 -2.45 15.88 -37.67
C LEU A 209 -3.44 16.21 -36.53
N LEU A 210 -4.21 15.22 -36.05
CA LEU A 210 -5.13 15.45 -34.95
C LEU A 210 -4.39 15.83 -33.65
N ARG A 211 -3.28 15.15 -33.34
CA ARG A 211 -2.44 15.48 -32.18
C ARG A 211 -1.87 16.88 -32.27
N SER A 212 -1.46 17.32 -33.46
CA SER A 212 -0.98 18.69 -33.67
C SER A 212 -2.09 19.73 -33.51
N ALA A 213 -3.30 19.45 -34.00
CA ALA A 213 -4.46 20.33 -33.84
C ALA A 213 -4.82 20.50 -32.35
N MET A 214 -4.80 19.40 -31.59
CA MET A 214 -5.02 19.42 -30.15
C MET A 214 -3.91 20.19 -29.41
N ALA A 215 -2.63 19.98 -29.78
CA ALA A 215 -1.52 20.73 -29.19
C ALA A 215 -1.65 22.24 -29.43
N ALA A 216 -2.10 22.65 -30.63
CA ALA A 216 -2.37 24.05 -30.95
C ALA A 216 -3.50 24.62 -30.07
N ARG A 217 -4.58 23.86 -29.85
CA ARG A 217 -5.67 24.27 -28.94
C ARG A 217 -5.20 24.42 -27.49
N LEU A 218 -4.35 23.51 -27.02
CA LEU A 218 -3.82 23.54 -25.65
C LEU A 218 -2.81 24.67 -25.42
N LYS A 219 -2.35 25.36 -26.47
CA LYS A 219 -1.45 26.52 -26.35
C LYS A 219 -2.02 27.65 -25.51
N SER A 220 -3.34 27.88 -25.54
CA SER A 220 -3.99 28.92 -24.74
C SER A 220 -4.15 28.53 -23.27
N ALA A 221 -4.15 27.24 -22.96
CA ALA A 221 -4.29 26.70 -21.62
C ALA A 221 -2.95 26.71 -20.87
N LYS A 222 -2.83 27.58 -19.84
CA LYS A 222 -1.56 27.81 -19.12
C LYS A 222 -1.33 26.86 -17.95
N ARG A 223 -2.37 26.21 -17.44
CA ARG A 223 -2.29 25.29 -16.28
C ARG A 223 -2.79 23.91 -16.67
N TYR A 224 -2.33 22.87 -15.97
CA TYR A 224 -2.86 21.51 -16.18
C TYR A 224 -4.37 21.40 -15.98
N SER A 225 -4.96 22.17 -15.05
CA SER A 225 -6.42 22.25 -14.88
C SER A 225 -7.12 22.70 -16.16
N ASP A 226 -6.62 23.78 -16.76
CA ASP A 226 -7.21 24.41 -17.94
C ASP A 226 -7.07 23.48 -19.17
N LYS A 227 -5.96 22.73 -19.23
CA LYS A 227 -5.72 21.72 -20.27
C LYS A 227 -6.70 20.56 -20.15
N LEU A 228 -6.94 20.06 -18.94
CA LEU A 228 -7.93 19.01 -18.71
C LEU A 228 -9.34 19.50 -19.04
N GLU A 229 -9.71 20.74 -18.67
CA GLU A 229 -10.98 21.34 -19.07
C GLU A 229 -11.14 21.38 -20.59
N ALA A 230 -10.13 21.90 -21.30
CA ALA A 230 -10.13 21.97 -22.75
C ALA A 230 -10.26 20.59 -23.41
N LEU A 231 -9.57 19.56 -22.88
CA LEU A 231 -9.66 18.18 -23.37
C LEU A 231 -11.05 17.57 -23.14
N MET A 232 -11.63 17.78 -21.95
CA MET A 232 -12.98 17.30 -21.66
C MET A 232 -14.03 18.06 -22.48
N ASP A 233 -13.83 19.34 -22.78
CA ASP A 233 -14.67 20.12 -23.68
C ASP A 233 -14.61 19.60 -25.11
N MET A 234 -13.41 19.29 -25.62
CA MET A 234 -13.25 18.61 -26.91
C MET A 234 -14.05 17.29 -26.92
N ALA A 235 -13.93 16.46 -25.87
CA ALA A 235 -14.66 15.20 -25.78
C ALA A 235 -16.19 15.41 -25.76
N GLY A 236 -16.69 16.42 -25.05
CA GLY A 236 -18.11 16.73 -24.97
C GLY A 236 -18.72 17.26 -26.27
N THR A 237 -17.90 17.76 -27.20
CA THR A 237 -18.35 18.25 -28.52
C THR A 237 -18.32 17.18 -29.61
N LEU A 238 -17.76 16.00 -29.32
CA LEU A 238 -17.85 14.85 -30.22
C LEU A 238 -19.30 14.37 -30.20
N GLY A 239 -19.98 14.49 -31.35
CA GLY A 239 -21.40 14.16 -31.49
C GLY A 239 -21.73 12.66 -31.35
N GLU A 240 -22.67 12.16 -32.15
CA GLU A 240 -23.11 10.76 -32.06
C GLU A 240 -21.99 9.72 -32.27
N ASP A 241 -22.22 8.53 -31.71
CA ASP A 241 -21.29 7.40 -31.75
C ASP A 241 -20.95 6.99 -33.19
N SER A 242 -19.65 7.04 -33.48
CA SER A 242 -19.09 6.76 -34.80
C SER A 242 -17.63 6.34 -34.66
N PRO A 243 -17.08 5.57 -35.63
CA PRO A 243 -15.65 5.20 -35.58
C PRO A 243 -14.72 6.44 -35.60
N VAL A 244 -15.19 7.56 -36.13
CA VAL A 244 -14.49 8.84 -36.14
C VAL A 244 -14.46 9.46 -34.73
N ARG A 245 -15.58 9.37 -34.00
CA ARG A 245 -15.65 9.76 -32.58
C ARG A 245 -14.70 8.91 -31.75
N ASP A 246 -14.73 7.59 -31.88
CA ASP A 246 -13.90 6.68 -31.06
C ASP A 246 -12.40 6.95 -31.27
N PHE A 247 -12.00 7.20 -32.52
CA PHE A 247 -10.65 7.60 -32.85
C PHE A 247 -10.24 8.90 -32.16
N ALA A 248 -11.08 9.95 -32.23
CA ALA A 248 -10.79 11.21 -31.58
C ALA A 248 -10.79 11.10 -30.05
N LEU A 249 -11.73 10.34 -29.49
CA LEU A 249 -11.83 10.10 -28.06
C LEU A 249 -10.60 9.37 -27.54
N THR A 250 -10.08 8.40 -28.29
CA THR A 250 -8.83 7.70 -27.96
C THR A 250 -7.63 8.67 -27.93
N GLU A 251 -7.55 9.62 -28.85
CA GLU A 251 -6.48 10.62 -28.86
C GLU A 251 -6.64 11.65 -27.71
N ILE A 252 -7.88 12.06 -27.40
CA ILE A 252 -8.18 12.91 -26.22
C ILE A 252 -7.80 12.18 -24.93
N ASP A 253 -8.17 10.92 -24.80
CA ASP A 253 -7.85 10.08 -23.65
C ASP A 253 -6.34 9.97 -23.44
N ASN A 254 -5.58 9.69 -24.50
CA ASN A 254 -4.12 9.66 -24.44
C ASN A 254 -3.51 10.98 -23.95
N TYR A 255 -4.05 12.11 -24.39
CA TYR A 255 -3.62 13.44 -23.92
C TYR A 255 -3.98 13.67 -22.45
N ALA A 256 -5.21 13.35 -22.06
CA ALA A 256 -5.69 13.52 -20.69
C ALA A 256 -4.91 12.62 -19.72
N ALA A 257 -4.65 11.38 -20.11
CA ALA A 257 -3.82 10.41 -19.39
C ALA A 257 -2.40 10.93 -19.18
N GLU A 258 -1.84 11.64 -20.17
CA GLU A 258 -0.52 12.26 -20.08
C GLU A 258 -0.48 13.49 -19.18
N VAL A 259 -1.59 14.23 -19.04
CA VAL A 259 -1.71 15.31 -18.04
C VAL A 259 -1.76 14.74 -16.62
N ILE A 260 -2.67 13.81 -16.35
CA ILE A 260 -2.86 13.25 -14.99
C ILE A 260 -1.71 12.35 -14.54
N SER A 261 -0.86 11.99 -15.49
CA SER A 261 0.41 11.30 -15.32
C SER A 261 1.46 12.09 -14.52
N PHE A 262 1.35 13.42 -14.47
CA PHE A 262 2.17 14.27 -13.61
C PHE A 262 1.54 14.41 -12.22
N ASP A 263 2.35 14.49 -11.17
CA ASP A 263 1.84 14.71 -9.80
C ASP A 263 1.04 16.01 -9.69
N ALA A 264 1.54 17.08 -10.34
CA ALA A 264 0.83 18.36 -10.44
C ALA A 264 -0.48 18.25 -11.22
N GLY A 265 -0.52 17.44 -12.28
CA GLY A 265 -1.72 17.20 -13.10
C GLY A 265 -2.77 16.36 -12.37
N MET A 266 -2.35 15.31 -11.65
CA MET A 266 -3.23 14.52 -10.79
C MET A 266 -3.81 15.37 -9.66
N THR A 267 -3.00 16.23 -9.06
CA THR A 267 -3.48 17.19 -8.04
C THR A 267 -4.49 18.18 -8.62
N ALA A 268 -4.25 18.67 -9.85
CA ALA A 268 -5.19 19.55 -10.53
C ALA A 268 -6.52 18.85 -10.85
N LEU A 269 -6.49 17.56 -11.21
CA LEU A 269 -7.67 16.73 -11.43
C LEU A 269 -8.45 16.52 -10.13
N LEU A 270 -7.78 16.03 -9.08
CA LEU A 270 -8.44 15.67 -7.82
C LEU A 270 -8.87 16.89 -6.99
N GLY A 271 -8.20 18.03 -7.14
CA GLY A 271 -8.40 19.22 -6.32
C GLY A 271 -7.80 19.12 -4.92
N SER A 272 -8.25 19.97 -3.99
CA SER A 272 -7.79 19.93 -2.61
C SER A 272 -8.38 18.70 -1.88
N CYS A 273 -7.50 17.85 -1.38
CA CYS A 273 -7.81 16.73 -0.50
C CYS A 273 -7.29 17.03 0.90
N ARG A 274 -8.06 16.71 1.96
CA ARG A 274 -7.65 16.95 3.34
C ARG A 274 -6.53 16.01 3.80
N ASP A 275 -6.64 14.74 3.39
CA ASP A 275 -5.72 13.68 3.77
C ASP A 275 -5.55 12.65 2.64
N LEU A 276 -4.64 11.70 2.85
CA LEU A 276 -4.38 10.63 1.89
C LEU A 276 -5.61 9.71 1.71
N GLY A 277 -6.40 9.55 2.77
CA GLY A 277 -7.64 8.78 2.73
C GLY A 277 -8.63 9.34 1.71
N GLU A 278 -8.85 10.66 1.72
CA GLU A 278 -9.70 11.35 0.76
C GLU A 278 -9.17 11.23 -0.67
N THR A 279 -7.85 11.36 -0.87
CA THR A 279 -7.21 11.12 -2.17
C THR A 279 -7.51 9.71 -2.69
N LEU A 280 -7.33 8.68 -1.86
CA LEU A 280 -7.61 7.30 -2.24
C LEU A 280 -9.10 7.04 -2.50
N GLN A 281 -10.00 7.65 -1.72
CA GLN A 281 -11.44 7.56 -1.97
C GLN A 281 -11.81 8.14 -3.33
N ARG A 282 -11.30 9.34 -3.67
CA ARG A 282 -11.55 9.97 -4.98
C ARG A 282 -10.98 9.14 -6.12
N LEU A 283 -9.75 8.65 -6.00
CA LEU A 283 -9.13 7.78 -7.00
C LEU A 283 -9.90 6.47 -7.19
N ALA A 284 -10.37 5.84 -6.10
CA ALA A 284 -11.17 4.62 -6.18
C ALA A 284 -12.53 4.87 -6.85
N CYS A 285 -13.21 5.98 -6.54
CA CYS A 285 -14.48 6.33 -7.20
C CYS A 285 -14.29 6.69 -8.68
N LEU A 286 -13.21 7.39 -9.01
CA LEU A 286 -12.82 7.71 -10.39
C LEU A 286 -12.53 6.44 -11.20
N PHE A 287 -11.84 5.47 -10.60
CA PHE A 287 -11.53 4.18 -11.24
C PHE A 287 -12.77 3.33 -11.53
N ASP A 288 -13.73 3.34 -10.61
CA ASP A 288 -15.00 2.60 -10.74
C ASP A 288 -16.04 3.33 -11.61
N GLY A 289 -15.81 4.62 -11.91
CA GLY A 289 -16.79 5.45 -12.64
C GLY A 289 -18.02 5.82 -11.81
N ASP A 290 -17.89 5.85 -10.48
CA ASP A 290 -19.00 6.10 -9.54
C ASP A 290 -19.22 7.61 -9.33
N GLU A 291 -20.08 8.20 -10.17
CA GLU A 291 -20.41 9.64 -10.11
C GLU A 291 -21.22 10.05 -8.87
N GLY A 292 -21.94 9.09 -8.26
CA GLY A 292 -22.83 9.35 -7.12
C GLY A 292 -22.11 9.41 -5.78
N ALA A 293 -20.82 9.06 -5.74
CA ALA A 293 -20.05 9.03 -4.51
C ALA A 293 -19.81 10.44 -3.93
N ASP A 294 -20.01 10.57 -2.62
CA ASP A 294 -19.75 11.82 -1.89
C ASP A 294 -18.34 12.36 -2.11
N ALA A 295 -17.35 11.49 -2.27
CA ALA A 295 -15.96 11.87 -2.53
C ALA A 295 -15.79 12.65 -3.84
N ILE A 296 -16.57 12.32 -4.88
CA ILE A 296 -16.56 12.97 -6.19
C ILE A 296 -17.38 14.26 -6.18
N ASN A 297 -18.43 14.35 -5.36
CA ASN A 297 -19.27 15.55 -5.24
C ASN A 297 -18.48 16.82 -4.86
N PHE A 298 -17.44 16.69 -4.05
CA PHE A 298 -16.56 17.79 -3.66
C PHE A 298 -15.34 17.98 -4.58
N ALA A 299 -15.17 17.13 -5.59
CA ALA A 299 -14.07 17.23 -6.54
C ALA A 299 -14.35 18.31 -7.61
N PRO A 300 -13.30 18.83 -8.29
CA PRO A 300 -13.45 19.74 -9.43
C PRO A 300 -14.35 19.15 -10.53
N ASN A 301 -14.99 20.02 -11.31
CA ASN A 301 -15.92 19.60 -12.38
C ASN A 301 -15.27 18.66 -13.40
N VAL A 302 -13.99 18.89 -13.73
CA VAL A 302 -13.19 18.00 -14.59
C VAL A 302 -13.16 16.57 -14.07
N CYS A 303 -12.96 16.38 -12.76
CA CYS A 303 -12.92 15.05 -12.14
C CYS A 303 -14.27 14.35 -12.28
N LYS A 304 -15.38 15.07 -12.10
CA LYS A 304 -16.73 14.53 -12.28
C LYS A 304 -16.95 14.08 -13.73
N ARG A 305 -16.61 14.93 -14.70
CA ARG A 305 -16.74 14.62 -16.13
C ARG A 305 -15.91 13.40 -16.52
N LEU A 306 -14.67 13.32 -16.04
CA LEU A 306 -13.81 12.16 -16.30
C LEU A 306 -14.37 10.88 -15.65
N THR A 307 -14.92 10.97 -14.43
CA THR A 307 -15.57 9.84 -13.75
C THR A 307 -16.75 9.32 -14.56
N ILE A 308 -17.58 10.23 -15.10
CA ILE A 308 -18.71 9.88 -15.96
C ILE A 308 -18.25 9.18 -17.24
N SER A 309 -17.20 9.70 -17.90
CA SER A 309 -16.65 9.06 -19.09
C SER A 309 -16.09 7.67 -18.79
N ILE A 310 -15.35 7.50 -17.68
CA ILE A 310 -14.86 6.18 -17.24
C ILE A 310 -16.02 5.23 -16.94
N GLY A 311 -17.08 5.70 -16.28
CA GLY A 311 -18.28 4.91 -15.98
C GLY A 311 -19.06 4.46 -17.24
N LYS A 312 -18.89 5.17 -18.37
CA LYS A 312 -19.43 4.76 -19.68
C LYS A 312 -18.56 3.74 -20.42
N GLY A 313 -17.40 3.38 -19.87
CA GLY A 313 -16.40 2.56 -20.56
C GLY A 313 -15.59 3.35 -21.59
N GLU A 314 -15.50 4.67 -21.44
CA GLU A 314 -14.63 5.54 -22.23
C GLU A 314 -13.36 5.87 -21.41
N MET A 315 -12.32 6.39 -22.07
CA MET A 315 -11.09 6.88 -21.39
C MET A 315 -10.24 5.81 -20.68
N ASP A 316 -9.97 4.70 -21.36
CA ASP A 316 -9.18 3.57 -20.83
C ASP A 316 -7.76 3.94 -20.40
N ALA A 317 -7.10 4.85 -21.13
CA ALA A 317 -5.74 5.30 -20.80
C ALA A 317 -5.73 6.11 -19.51
N CYS A 318 -6.71 7.02 -19.32
CA CYS A 318 -6.88 7.72 -18.04
C CYS A 318 -7.14 6.74 -16.90
N ARG A 319 -8.02 5.77 -17.11
CA ARG A 319 -8.35 4.73 -16.13
C ARG A 319 -7.11 3.93 -15.71
N ALA A 320 -6.23 3.58 -16.64
CA ALA A 320 -4.97 2.90 -16.36
C ALA A 320 -4.01 3.76 -15.50
N VAL A 321 -3.90 5.07 -15.78
CA VAL A 321 -3.07 5.97 -14.97
C VAL A 321 -3.64 6.16 -13.56
N VAL A 322 -4.97 6.22 -13.42
CA VAL A 322 -5.66 6.26 -12.11
C VAL A 322 -5.39 4.99 -11.31
N ALA A 323 -5.46 3.82 -11.94
CA ALA A 323 -5.14 2.53 -11.30
C ALA A 323 -3.70 2.49 -10.77
N GLN A 324 -2.73 2.91 -11.59
CA GLN A 324 -1.33 2.97 -11.18
C GLN A 324 -1.10 3.97 -10.04
N SER A 325 -1.78 5.12 -10.09
CA SER A 325 -1.72 6.13 -9.03
C SER A 325 -2.31 5.62 -7.73
N LEU A 326 -3.45 4.91 -7.79
CA LEU A 326 -4.09 4.29 -6.63
C LEU A 326 -3.16 3.30 -5.93
N LEU A 327 -2.49 2.41 -6.69
CA LEU A 327 -1.49 1.48 -6.14
C LEU A 327 -0.31 2.21 -5.50
N THR A 328 0.18 3.26 -6.16
CA THR A 328 1.31 4.06 -5.67
C THR A 328 0.97 4.75 -4.36
N GLU A 329 -0.19 5.44 -4.29
CA GLU A 329 -0.68 6.10 -3.08
C GLU A 329 -0.99 5.10 -1.95
N LEU A 330 -1.53 3.91 -2.27
CA LEU A 330 -1.76 2.84 -1.30
C LEU A 330 -0.46 2.36 -0.65
N GLN A 331 0.64 2.33 -1.41
CA GLN A 331 1.95 1.92 -0.90
C GLN A 331 2.66 3.03 -0.11
N ARG A 332 2.33 4.31 -0.31
CA ARG A 332 2.99 5.43 0.38
C ARG A 332 2.94 5.26 1.91
N PRO A 333 4.06 5.57 2.61
CA PRO A 333 4.18 5.36 4.07
C PRO A 333 3.44 6.41 4.92
N LYS A 334 2.44 7.10 4.37
CA LYS A 334 1.65 8.12 5.07
C LYS A 334 0.36 7.53 5.65
N ARG A 335 -0.04 7.97 6.85
CA ARG A 335 -1.33 7.63 7.48
C ARG A 335 -2.50 8.07 6.59
N LEU A 336 -3.57 7.27 6.53
CA LEU A 336 -4.75 7.62 5.74
C LEU A 336 -5.50 8.80 6.37
N ARG A 337 -5.75 8.72 7.68
CA ARG A 337 -6.42 9.79 8.43
C ARG A 337 -5.63 10.08 9.71
N PRO A 338 -4.68 11.04 9.66
CA PRO A 338 -3.87 11.42 10.83
C PRO A 338 -4.72 11.93 12.00
N SER A 339 -5.92 12.45 11.74
CA SER A 339 -6.82 13.01 12.74
C SER A 339 -7.73 11.96 13.41
N SER A 340 -7.82 10.74 12.89
CA SER A 340 -8.73 9.71 13.43
C SER A 340 -8.29 8.30 13.06
N LEU A 341 -7.72 7.59 14.04
CA LEU A 341 -7.39 6.17 13.89
C LEU A 341 -8.62 5.29 13.60
N PRO A 342 -9.77 5.41 14.29
CA PRO A 342 -10.96 4.63 13.95
C PRO A 342 -11.45 4.89 12.52
N GLY A 343 -11.38 6.15 12.08
CA GLY A 343 -11.72 6.53 10.72
C GLY A 343 -10.78 5.94 9.67
N GLU A 344 -9.49 5.83 9.99
CA GLU A 344 -8.49 5.18 9.14
C GLU A 344 -8.72 3.67 9.01
N LEU A 345 -9.05 2.97 10.11
CA LEU A 345 -9.35 1.53 10.08
C LEU A 345 -10.58 1.22 9.23
N ARG A 346 -11.68 1.97 9.44
CA ARG A 346 -12.90 1.83 8.64
C ARG A 346 -12.62 2.08 7.17
N LEU A 347 -11.90 3.15 6.85
CA LEU A 347 -11.56 3.51 5.47
C LEU A 347 -10.71 2.44 4.79
N ALA A 348 -9.68 1.92 5.47
CA ALA A 348 -8.83 0.87 4.92
C ALA A 348 -9.63 -0.39 4.55
N ARG A 349 -10.60 -0.77 5.39
CA ARG A 349 -11.50 -1.90 5.13
C ARG A 349 -12.45 -1.63 3.98
N GLU A 350 -13.09 -0.46 3.94
CA GLU A 350 -13.98 -0.06 2.84
C GLU A 350 -13.25 -0.09 1.48
N LEU A 351 -12.03 0.46 1.43
CA LEU A 351 -11.19 0.44 0.23
C LEU A 351 -10.78 -0.99 -0.14
N ALA A 352 -10.40 -1.83 0.84
CA ALA A 352 -10.04 -3.21 0.57
C ALA A 352 -11.23 -4.00 0.02
N GLN A 353 -12.42 -3.83 0.58
CA GLN A 353 -13.64 -4.49 0.09
C GLN A 353 -14.00 -4.02 -1.32
N LYS A 354 -13.98 -2.71 -1.57
CA LYS A 354 -14.33 -2.13 -2.89
C LYS A 354 -13.36 -2.59 -3.98
N LEU A 355 -12.05 -2.55 -3.71
CA LEU A 355 -11.02 -2.82 -4.72
C LEU A 355 -10.70 -4.31 -4.91
N VAL A 356 -10.84 -5.15 -3.89
CA VAL A 356 -10.53 -6.60 -4.01
C VAL A 356 -11.71 -7.39 -4.57
N MET A 357 -12.95 -6.94 -4.34
CA MET A 357 -14.15 -7.65 -4.82
C MET A 357 -14.47 -7.36 -6.30
N SER A 358 -13.87 -6.31 -6.88
CA SER A 358 -13.99 -5.97 -8.31
C SER A 358 -12.66 -6.27 -9.00
N PRO A 359 -12.36 -7.53 -9.35
CA PRO A 359 -11.11 -7.87 -10.01
C PRO A 359 -11.06 -7.19 -11.38
N ASP A 360 -10.04 -6.37 -11.58
CA ASP A 360 -9.78 -5.68 -12.84
C ASP A 360 -8.38 -6.02 -13.35
N SER A 361 -8.20 -6.09 -14.66
CA SER A 361 -6.90 -6.36 -15.27
C SER A 361 -5.85 -5.29 -14.94
N LEU A 362 -6.29 -4.05 -14.68
CA LEU A 362 -5.44 -2.91 -14.32
C LEU A 362 -5.01 -2.92 -12.85
N LEU A 363 -5.76 -3.61 -11.98
CA LEU A 363 -5.49 -3.72 -10.55
C LEU A 363 -5.37 -5.19 -10.14
N PRO A 364 -4.19 -5.80 -10.34
CA PRO A 364 -4.00 -7.20 -9.99
C PRO A 364 -4.18 -7.41 -8.48
N THR A 365 -5.00 -8.41 -8.14
CA THR A 365 -5.37 -8.74 -6.75
C THR A 365 -4.16 -8.94 -5.85
N ASP A 366 -3.09 -9.57 -6.35
CA ASP A 366 -1.85 -9.79 -5.59
C ASP A 366 -1.15 -8.48 -5.19
N ALA A 367 -1.15 -7.48 -6.09
CA ALA A 367 -0.57 -6.18 -5.79
C ALA A 367 -1.38 -5.42 -4.74
N LEU A 368 -2.72 -5.52 -4.81
CA LEU A 368 -3.62 -4.94 -3.81
C LEU A 368 -3.43 -5.61 -2.44
N ILE A 369 -3.42 -6.94 -2.39
CA ILE A 369 -3.20 -7.70 -1.14
C ILE A 369 -1.86 -7.30 -0.52
N LYS A 370 -0.79 -7.20 -1.33
CA LYS A 370 0.53 -6.76 -0.85
C LYS A 370 0.51 -5.33 -0.32
N ALA A 371 -0.16 -4.40 -1.01
CA ALA A 371 -0.27 -3.01 -0.58
C ALA A 371 -1.07 -2.87 0.74
N PHE A 372 -2.20 -3.56 0.85
CA PHE A 372 -3.01 -3.58 2.08
C PHE A 372 -2.32 -4.31 3.23
N ALA A 373 -1.56 -5.37 2.96
CA ALA A 373 -0.75 -6.05 3.98
C ALA A 373 0.37 -5.14 4.50
N ALA A 374 1.07 -4.41 3.63
CA ALA A 374 2.08 -3.43 4.03
C ALA A 374 1.48 -2.29 4.85
N ARG A 375 0.26 -1.82 4.50
CA ARG A 375 -0.45 -0.78 5.27
C ARG A 375 -0.95 -1.31 6.62
N SER A 376 -1.49 -2.53 6.65
CA SER A 376 -1.91 -3.22 7.88
C SER A 376 -0.75 -3.42 8.85
N ALA A 377 0.45 -3.74 8.35
CA ALA A 377 1.64 -3.86 9.18
C ALA A 377 1.97 -2.56 9.92
N ARG A 378 1.69 -1.39 9.32
CA ARG A 378 1.94 -0.09 9.95
C ARG A 378 0.94 0.23 11.06
N LEU A 379 -0.29 -0.28 10.97
CA LEU A 379 -1.29 -0.17 12.03
C LEU A 379 -0.88 -0.95 13.29
N LEU A 380 0.07 -1.88 13.16
CA LEU A 380 0.59 -2.71 14.25
C LEU A 380 1.90 -2.16 14.85
N HIS A 381 2.33 -0.95 14.47
CA HIS A 381 3.43 -0.28 15.16
C HIS A 381 3.03 0.05 16.60
N PRO A 382 3.97 -0.07 17.57
CA PRO A 382 3.68 0.17 18.98
C PRO A 382 2.97 1.51 19.24
N GLU A 383 3.42 2.59 18.61
CA GLU A 383 2.83 3.93 18.72
C GLU A 383 1.34 3.97 18.33
N THR A 384 0.96 3.26 17.27
CA THR A 384 -0.43 3.18 16.80
C THR A 384 -1.28 2.31 17.71
N ILE A 385 -0.70 1.24 18.26
CA ILE A 385 -1.37 0.38 19.25
C ILE A 385 -1.59 1.16 20.55
N ASP A 386 -0.60 1.93 21.00
CA ASP A 386 -0.75 2.80 22.18
C ASP A 386 -1.81 3.87 21.95
N GLU A 387 -1.87 4.47 20.76
CA GLU A 387 -2.94 5.40 20.35
C GLU A 387 -4.33 4.74 20.38
N LEU A 388 -4.44 3.48 19.93
CA LEU A 388 -5.69 2.70 19.93
C LEU A 388 -6.17 2.37 21.35
N LEU A 389 -5.23 1.99 22.21
CA LEU A 389 -5.49 1.64 23.61
C LEU A 389 -5.75 2.88 24.47
N LYS A 390 -5.26 4.05 24.04
CA LYS A 390 -5.47 5.31 24.74
C LYS A 390 -6.97 5.61 24.88
N GLY A 391 -7.36 5.91 26.12
CA GLY A 391 -8.76 6.22 26.46
C GLY A 391 -9.66 4.98 26.54
N ALA A 392 -9.12 3.77 26.65
CA ALA A 392 -9.88 2.63 27.16
C ALA A 392 -10.22 2.85 28.64
N ALA A 393 -11.44 2.53 29.05
CA ALA A 393 -11.91 2.66 30.42
C ALA A 393 -11.31 1.58 31.33
N ASP A 394 -11.08 0.38 30.77
CA ASP A 394 -10.50 -0.76 31.50
C ASP A 394 -9.74 -1.73 30.59
N SER A 395 -9.02 -2.68 31.21
CA SER A 395 -8.24 -3.69 30.50
C SER A 395 -9.07 -4.69 29.69
N ASN A 396 -10.37 -4.81 29.95
CA ASN A 396 -11.26 -5.63 29.12
C ASN A 396 -11.59 -4.91 27.81
N GLU A 397 -11.81 -3.59 27.86
CA GLU A 397 -11.98 -2.75 26.68
C GLU A 397 -10.70 -2.67 25.85
N GLU A 398 -9.51 -2.62 26.48
CA GLU A 398 -8.22 -2.73 25.77
C GLU A 398 -8.13 -3.99 24.91
N LEU A 399 -8.52 -5.15 25.46
CA LEU A 399 -8.57 -6.41 24.73
C LEU A 399 -9.62 -6.38 23.62
N GLU A 400 -10.81 -5.82 23.89
CA GLU A 400 -11.88 -5.71 22.90
C GLU A 400 -11.46 -4.89 21.68
N ARG A 401 -10.80 -3.75 21.92
CA ARG A 401 -10.27 -2.87 20.86
C ARG A 401 -9.19 -3.56 20.02
N LEU A 402 -8.27 -4.30 20.66
CA LEU A 402 -7.27 -5.09 19.94
C LEU A 402 -7.90 -6.18 19.08
N LEU A 403 -8.84 -6.95 19.64
CA LEU A 403 -9.53 -8.00 18.88
C LEU A 403 -10.38 -7.43 17.75
N ALA A 404 -10.87 -6.19 17.86
CA ALA A 404 -11.57 -5.50 16.78
C ALA A 404 -10.69 -5.06 15.62
N LEU A 405 -9.38 -4.94 15.85
CA LEU A 405 -8.45 -4.62 14.78
C LEU A 405 -8.35 -5.75 13.75
N GLU A 406 -8.58 -7.00 14.15
CA GLU A 406 -8.42 -8.19 13.29
C GLU A 406 -9.22 -8.10 11.99
N GLU A 407 -10.45 -7.60 12.04
CA GLU A 407 -11.34 -7.47 10.88
C GLU A 407 -10.81 -6.50 9.82
N ASN A 408 -9.88 -5.61 10.19
CA ASN A 408 -9.31 -4.60 9.31
C ASN A 408 -7.87 -4.95 8.87
N LEU A 409 -7.31 -6.08 9.33
CA LEU A 409 -5.95 -6.49 9.00
C LEU A 409 -5.91 -7.48 7.83
N VAL A 410 -5.09 -7.17 6.84
CA VAL A 410 -4.81 -8.04 5.71
C VAL A 410 -3.45 -8.74 5.91
N GLY A 411 -3.42 -10.04 5.65
CA GLY A 411 -2.21 -10.88 5.69
C GLY A 411 -2.03 -11.67 6.99
N GLU A 412 -1.61 -12.93 6.86
CA GLU A 412 -1.44 -13.86 8.00
C GLU A 412 -0.38 -13.37 9.00
N ALA A 413 0.77 -12.91 8.52
CA ALA A 413 1.85 -12.40 9.38
C ALA A 413 1.42 -11.21 10.25
N ASN A 414 0.52 -10.35 9.74
CA ASN A 414 -0.03 -9.23 10.52
C ASN A 414 -0.98 -9.73 11.61
N LYS A 415 -1.80 -10.75 11.32
CA LYS A 415 -2.68 -11.38 12.31
C LYS A 415 -1.90 -12.12 13.40
N GLN A 416 -0.76 -12.73 13.05
CA GLN A 416 0.17 -13.31 14.03
C GLN A 416 0.74 -12.25 14.98
N LYS A 417 1.18 -11.11 14.44
CA LYS A 417 1.65 -9.99 15.27
C LYS A 417 0.55 -9.44 16.19
N LEU A 418 -0.67 -9.27 15.68
CA LEU A 418 -1.82 -8.87 16.50
C LEU A 418 -2.09 -9.88 17.62
N ALA A 419 -2.05 -11.18 17.31
CA ALA A 419 -2.21 -12.24 18.30
C ALA A 419 -1.12 -12.16 19.39
N GLY A 420 0.13 -11.85 19.02
CA GLY A 420 1.21 -11.59 19.96
C GLY A 420 0.90 -10.46 20.95
N TYR A 421 0.38 -9.32 20.46
CA TYR A 421 -0.04 -8.21 21.33
C TYR A 421 -1.20 -8.61 22.25
N ALA A 422 -2.23 -9.30 21.73
CA ALA A 422 -3.36 -9.77 22.53
C ALA A 422 -2.91 -10.78 23.60
N HIS A 423 -1.98 -11.68 23.26
CA HIS A 423 -1.41 -12.64 24.21
C HIS A 423 -0.61 -11.93 25.32
N GLY A 424 0.19 -10.93 24.96
CA GLY A 424 0.92 -10.11 25.94
C GLY A 424 -0.02 -9.36 26.90
N LEU A 425 -1.12 -8.82 26.39
CA LEU A 425 -2.13 -8.16 27.21
C LEU A 425 -2.86 -9.14 28.14
N LEU A 426 -3.19 -10.35 27.66
CA LEU A 426 -3.76 -11.45 28.46
C LEU A 426 -2.86 -11.88 29.62
N GLY A 427 -1.54 -11.80 29.43
CA GLY A 427 -0.55 -12.08 30.48
C GLY A 427 -0.30 -10.92 31.46
N SER A 428 -0.85 -9.72 31.21
CA SER A 428 -0.56 -8.53 32.00
C SER A 428 -1.17 -8.59 33.40
N GLN A 429 -0.47 -8.02 34.39
CA GLN A 429 -0.96 -7.97 35.77
C GLN A 429 -2.24 -7.13 35.90
N ASN A 430 -2.38 -6.07 35.12
CA ASN A 430 -3.56 -5.21 35.12
C ASN A 430 -4.80 -6.01 34.69
N MET A 431 -4.70 -6.75 33.58
CA MET A 431 -5.80 -7.60 33.11
C MET A 431 -6.16 -8.69 34.13
N LEU A 432 -5.15 -9.38 34.67
CA LEU A 432 -5.35 -10.39 35.73
C LEU A 432 -6.11 -9.79 36.92
N SER A 433 -5.69 -8.61 37.38
CA SER A 433 -6.32 -7.93 38.52
C SER A 433 -7.78 -7.55 38.25
N TRP A 434 -8.08 -7.08 37.04
CA TRP A 434 -9.44 -6.68 36.66
C TRP A 434 -10.39 -7.88 36.60
N TYR A 435 -9.98 -8.98 35.96
CA TYR A 435 -10.84 -10.17 35.87
C TYR A 435 -11.02 -10.89 37.22
N LEU A 436 -10.03 -10.84 38.11
CA LEU A 436 -10.12 -11.45 39.44
C LEU A 436 -10.91 -10.58 40.44
N ARG A 437 -10.65 -9.27 40.50
CA ARG A 437 -11.17 -8.37 41.56
C ARG A 437 -11.92 -7.12 41.06
N GLY A 438 -12.13 -6.98 39.76
CA GLY A 438 -12.90 -5.89 39.16
C GLY A 438 -14.36 -5.79 39.62
N PRO A 439 -15.04 -4.69 39.27
CA PRO A 439 -16.32 -4.27 39.86
C PRO A 439 -17.54 -5.12 39.46
N ASN A 440 -17.45 -5.89 38.37
CA ASN A 440 -18.54 -6.70 37.83
C ASN A 440 -18.66 -8.06 38.54
N LYS A 441 -19.84 -8.68 38.47
CA LYS A 441 -20.04 -10.01 39.07
C LYS A 441 -19.11 -11.02 38.40
N PRO A 442 -18.60 -12.04 39.12
CA PRO A 442 -17.69 -13.04 38.54
C PRO A 442 -18.26 -13.72 37.29
N LEU A 443 -19.57 -13.96 37.24
CA LEU A 443 -20.22 -14.56 36.07
C LEU A 443 -20.25 -13.63 34.84
N GLU A 444 -20.42 -12.32 35.04
CA GLU A 444 -20.41 -11.32 33.96
C GLU A 444 -18.99 -11.19 33.37
N ARG A 445 -17.96 -11.24 34.23
CA ARG A 445 -16.56 -11.23 33.81
C ARG A 445 -16.18 -12.49 33.02
N LEU A 446 -16.64 -13.67 33.46
CA LEU A 446 -16.46 -14.92 32.72
C LEU A 446 -17.21 -14.92 31.37
N ALA A 447 -18.42 -14.36 31.34
CA ALA A 447 -19.16 -14.20 30.09
C ALA A 447 -18.45 -13.26 29.10
N ALA A 448 -17.83 -12.17 29.58
CA ALA A 448 -17.02 -11.28 28.75
C ALA A 448 -15.79 -12.00 28.17
N LEU A 449 -15.04 -12.78 28.97
CA LEU A 449 -13.95 -13.63 28.48
C LEU A 449 -14.43 -14.64 27.43
N THR A 450 -15.60 -15.24 27.67
CA THR A 450 -16.19 -16.20 26.72
C THR A 450 -16.56 -15.53 25.40
N ALA A 451 -17.05 -14.28 25.44
CA ALA A 451 -17.33 -13.51 24.23
C ALA A 451 -16.04 -13.22 23.44
N HIS A 452 -14.96 -12.83 24.12
CA HIS A 452 -13.64 -12.64 23.49
C HIS A 452 -13.11 -13.93 22.88
N GLN A 453 -13.22 -15.06 23.58
CA GLN A 453 -12.79 -16.37 23.06
C GLN A 453 -13.58 -16.77 21.81
N ARG A 454 -14.90 -16.60 21.81
CA ARG A 454 -15.75 -16.85 20.64
C ARG A 454 -15.34 -15.99 19.45
N ARG A 455 -15.01 -14.72 19.70
CA ARG A 455 -14.52 -13.80 18.67
C ARG A 455 -13.19 -14.28 18.07
N VAL A 456 -12.23 -14.68 18.91
CA VAL A 456 -10.94 -15.24 18.45
C VAL A 456 -11.14 -16.51 17.60
N LEU A 457 -11.99 -17.43 18.06
CA LEU A 457 -12.26 -18.68 17.34
C LEU A 457 -12.97 -18.45 15.99
N LYS A 458 -13.88 -17.47 15.92
CA LYS A 458 -14.57 -17.07 14.69
C LYS A 458 -13.69 -16.22 13.75
N GLY A 459 -12.71 -15.50 14.29
CA GLY A 459 -11.80 -14.65 13.53
C GLY A 459 -10.93 -15.45 12.54
N GLN A 460 -10.10 -14.76 11.78
CA GLN A 460 -9.25 -15.36 10.74
C GLN A 460 -7.77 -15.41 11.15
N TYR A 461 -7.48 -15.52 12.45
CA TYR A 461 -6.13 -15.84 12.95
C TYR A 461 -5.66 -17.21 12.44
N PRO A 462 -4.34 -17.45 12.29
CA PRO A 462 -3.86 -18.78 11.94
C PRO A 462 -4.10 -19.78 13.07
N ALA A 463 -4.16 -21.07 12.71
CA ALA A 463 -4.69 -22.12 13.59
C ALA A 463 -3.93 -22.25 14.92
N ARG A 464 -2.61 -22.04 14.90
CA ARG A 464 -1.77 -22.09 16.10
C ARG A 464 -2.10 -20.96 17.06
N GLU A 465 -2.13 -19.73 16.57
CA GLU A 465 -2.39 -18.52 17.35
C GLU A 465 -3.83 -18.52 17.89
N LYS A 466 -4.80 -19.06 17.13
CA LYS A 466 -6.16 -19.31 17.64
C LYS A 466 -6.15 -20.19 18.87
N ALA A 467 -5.43 -21.31 18.83
CA ALA A 467 -5.37 -22.26 19.94
C ALA A 467 -4.64 -21.65 21.15
N GLU A 468 -3.54 -20.93 20.93
CA GLU A 468 -2.77 -20.26 21.98
C GLU A 468 -3.59 -19.14 22.67
N LEU A 469 -4.27 -18.29 21.90
CA LEU A 469 -5.15 -17.24 22.45
C LEU A 469 -6.37 -17.83 23.17
N ALA A 470 -7.03 -18.84 22.57
CA ALA A 470 -8.18 -19.48 23.20
C ALA A 470 -7.79 -20.18 24.50
N GLY A 471 -6.62 -20.82 24.55
CA GLY A 471 -6.06 -21.43 25.76
C GLY A 471 -5.66 -20.40 26.81
N ALA A 472 -5.09 -19.26 26.42
CA ALA A 472 -4.77 -18.17 27.35
C ALA A 472 -6.02 -17.57 28.00
N ILE A 473 -7.08 -17.35 27.20
CA ILE A 473 -8.38 -16.87 27.70
C ILE A 473 -9.02 -17.90 28.64
N ASP A 474 -8.99 -19.18 28.30
CA ASP A 474 -9.51 -20.26 29.15
C ASP A 474 -8.72 -20.39 30.46
N GLY A 475 -7.39 -20.30 30.42
CA GLY A 475 -6.53 -20.31 31.61
C GLY A 475 -6.80 -19.10 32.54
N LEU A 476 -7.08 -17.93 31.98
CA LEU A 476 -7.53 -16.77 32.75
C LEU A 476 -8.92 -17.00 33.36
N GLY A 477 -9.84 -17.59 32.61
CA GLY A 477 -11.16 -18.00 33.09
C GLY A 477 -11.07 -18.96 34.28
N MET A 478 -10.14 -19.93 34.24
CA MET A 478 -9.94 -20.88 35.34
C MET A 478 -9.53 -20.18 36.63
N LYS A 479 -8.60 -19.21 36.55
CA LYS A 479 -8.20 -18.41 37.71
C LYS A 479 -9.39 -17.64 38.32
N VAL A 480 -10.30 -17.13 37.48
CA VAL A 480 -11.52 -16.47 37.95
C VAL A 480 -12.47 -17.45 38.62
N ILE A 481 -12.62 -18.67 38.09
CA ILE A 481 -13.43 -19.74 38.69
C ILE A 481 -12.87 -20.14 40.06
N ASP A 482 -11.56 -20.33 40.17
CA ASP A 482 -10.87 -20.73 41.40
C ASP A 482 -11.01 -19.66 42.51
N GLU A 483 -10.79 -18.39 42.17
CA GLU A 483 -10.89 -17.27 43.13
C GLU A 483 -12.34 -17.01 43.55
N SER A 484 -13.27 -17.00 42.59
CA SER A 484 -14.69 -16.71 42.87
C SER A 484 -15.44 -17.88 43.51
N LYS A 485 -14.88 -19.09 43.44
CA LYS A 485 -15.49 -20.36 43.89
C LYS A 485 -16.92 -20.56 43.34
N ILE A 486 -17.20 -20.01 42.15
CA ILE A 486 -18.58 -19.93 41.62
C ILE A 486 -19.17 -21.31 41.36
N LEU A 487 -18.35 -22.28 40.91
CA LEU A 487 -18.79 -23.66 40.70
C LEU A 487 -19.09 -24.34 42.03
N ASN A 488 -18.25 -24.11 43.05
CA ASN A 488 -18.49 -24.64 44.41
C ASN A 488 -19.77 -24.07 45.01
N ALA A 489 -20.10 -22.79 44.75
CA ALA A 489 -21.33 -22.17 45.22
C ALA A 489 -22.59 -22.80 44.60
N VAL A 490 -22.52 -23.23 43.33
CA VAL A 490 -23.60 -23.97 42.67
C VAL A 490 -23.74 -25.38 43.28
N GLU A 491 -22.63 -26.04 43.62
CA GLU A 491 -22.63 -27.37 44.24
C GLU A 491 -23.13 -27.35 45.70
N ALA A 492 -22.83 -26.28 46.44
CA ALA A 492 -23.21 -26.08 47.83
C ALA A 492 -24.68 -25.65 48.02
N GLY A 493 -25.40 -25.28 46.95
CA GLY A 493 -26.81 -24.92 47.03
C GLY A 493 -27.69 -26.08 47.49
N ASP A 494 -28.81 -25.80 48.16
CA ASP A 494 -29.75 -26.83 48.67
C ASP A 494 -30.67 -27.42 47.58
N ARG A 495 -30.17 -27.51 46.35
CA ARG A 495 -30.93 -28.00 45.19
C ARG A 495 -30.74 -29.51 45.00
N PRO A 496 -31.72 -30.21 44.40
CA PRO A 496 -31.57 -31.61 44.00
C PRO A 496 -30.36 -31.84 43.08
N ALA A 497 -29.81 -33.05 43.08
CA ALA A 497 -28.58 -33.40 42.37
C ALA A 497 -28.72 -33.20 40.84
N LEU A 498 -29.88 -33.50 40.25
CA LEU A 498 -30.13 -33.25 38.82
C LEU A 498 -30.25 -31.76 38.49
N ASP A 499 -30.78 -30.94 39.41
CA ASP A 499 -30.87 -29.48 39.23
C ASP A 499 -29.50 -28.81 39.36
N LYS A 500 -28.62 -29.32 40.24
CA LYS A 500 -27.20 -28.94 40.32
C LYS A 500 -26.45 -29.26 39.03
N ALA A 501 -26.59 -30.50 38.54
CA ALA A 501 -25.99 -30.92 37.27
C ALA A 501 -26.50 -30.07 36.09
N THR A 502 -27.81 -29.79 36.06
CA THR A 502 -28.42 -28.92 35.03
C THR A 502 -27.90 -27.49 35.13
N GLY A 503 -27.74 -26.95 36.33
CA GLY A 503 -27.16 -25.61 36.55
C GLY A 503 -25.74 -25.48 36.01
N LEU A 504 -24.87 -26.44 36.34
CA LEU A 504 -23.48 -26.47 35.87
C LEU A 504 -23.39 -26.62 34.34
N LEU A 505 -24.21 -27.49 33.74
CA LEU A 505 -24.26 -27.66 32.29
C LEU A 505 -24.88 -26.45 31.58
N ARG A 506 -25.83 -25.76 32.20
CA ARG A 506 -26.37 -24.48 31.68
C ARG A 506 -25.29 -23.41 31.64
N LEU A 507 -24.44 -23.30 32.66
CA LEU A 507 -23.32 -22.35 32.65
C LEU A 507 -22.34 -22.62 31.50
N ALA A 508 -22.02 -23.88 31.26
CA ALA A 508 -21.13 -24.29 30.16
C ALA A 508 -21.77 -24.12 28.77
N THR A 509 -23.07 -24.39 28.62
CA THR A 509 -23.77 -24.33 27.32
C THR A 509 -24.31 -22.95 26.96
N ALA A 510 -24.64 -22.11 27.94
CA ALA A 510 -25.16 -20.76 27.71
C ALA A 510 -24.06 -19.76 27.29
N GLY A 511 -22.78 -20.16 27.30
CA GLY A 511 -21.67 -19.25 26.99
C GLY A 511 -21.24 -18.37 28.14
N ALA A 512 -21.51 -18.79 29.37
CA ALA A 512 -20.98 -18.09 30.54
C ALA A 512 -19.55 -18.52 30.87
N LEU A 513 -19.12 -19.69 30.36
CA LEU A 513 -17.78 -20.24 30.58
C LEU A 513 -17.01 -20.36 29.25
N PRO A 514 -15.70 -20.05 29.27
CA PRO A 514 -14.82 -20.34 28.13
C PRO A 514 -14.84 -21.82 27.76
N THR A 515 -14.72 -22.09 26.46
CA THR A 515 -14.53 -23.45 25.93
C THR A 515 -13.11 -23.93 26.22
N GLY A 516 -12.99 -25.12 26.81
CA GLY A 516 -11.70 -25.68 27.20
C GLY A 516 -11.77 -26.32 28.59
N GLN A 517 -10.79 -26.01 29.42
CA GLN A 517 -10.70 -26.47 30.80
C GLN A 517 -11.86 -25.96 31.64
N CYS A 518 -12.31 -24.71 31.47
CA CYS A 518 -13.43 -24.14 32.24
C CYS A 518 -14.74 -24.91 32.01
N SER A 519 -15.11 -25.12 30.74
CA SER A 519 -16.30 -25.90 30.38
C SER A 519 -16.15 -27.38 30.75
N SER A 520 -14.93 -27.94 30.66
CA SER A 520 -14.66 -29.34 31.01
C SER A 520 -14.75 -29.59 32.51
N ASP A 521 -14.30 -28.64 33.36
CA ASP A 521 -14.44 -28.75 34.82
C ASP A 521 -15.92 -28.71 35.23
N ALA A 522 -16.70 -27.78 34.67
CA ALA A 522 -18.15 -27.72 34.89
C ALA A 522 -18.85 -29.01 34.45
N GLN A 523 -18.47 -29.58 33.29
CA GLN A 523 -18.99 -30.86 32.83
C GLN A 523 -18.59 -32.02 33.75
N ALA A 524 -17.32 -32.10 34.17
CA ALA A 524 -16.83 -33.15 35.05
C ALA A 524 -17.56 -33.13 36.40
N ARG A 525 -17.80 -31.94 36.98
CA ARG A 525 -18.60 -31.76 38.20
C ARG A 525 -20.05 -32.17 37.99
N ALA A 526 -20.69 -31.74 36.90
CA ALA A 526 -22.06 -32.16 36.58
C ALA A 526 -22.18 -33.69 36.45
N MET A 527 -21.20 -34.35 35.82
CA MET A 527 -21.16 -35.81 35.69
C MET A 527 -20.96 -36.53 37.03
N ARG A 528 -20.27 -35.91 38.01
CA ARG A 528 -20.17 -36.46 39.37
C ARG A 528 -21.52 -36.44 40.08
N HIS A 529 -22.29 -35.35 39.97
CA HIS A 529 -23.65 -35.28 40.53
C HIS A 529 -24.62 -36.27 39.88
N LEU A 530 -24.52 -36.48 38.56
CA LEU A 530 -25.32 -37.49 37.86
C LEU A 530 -25.00 -38.93 38.30
N LYS A 531 -23.73 -39.22 38.63
CA LYS A 531 -23.27 -40.54 39.09
C LYS A 531 -23.44 -40.76 40.59
N SER A 532 -23.86 -39.75 41.34
CA SER A 532 -24.10 -39.87 42.79
C SER A 532 -25.32 -40.76 43.06
N ALA A 533 -25.37 -41.39 44.24
CA ALA A 533 -26.50 -42.23 44.65
C ALA A 533 -27.83 -41.44 44.66
N GLU A 534 -27.77 -40.17 45.06
CA GLU A 534 -28.89 -39.23 45.06
C GLU A 534 -29.36 -38.89 43.64
N GLY A 535 -28.43 -38.60 42.72
CA GLY A 535 -28.74 -38.30 41.32
C GLY A 535 -29.32 -39.50 40.56
N MET A 536 -28.84 -40.71 40.85
CA MET A 536 -29.37 -41.96 40.28
C MET A 536 -30.76 -42.31 40.84
N SER A 537 -31.06 -41.95 42.08
CA SER A 537 -32.39 -42.11 42.68
C SER A 537 -33.38 -41.08 42.11
N GLU A 538 -32.98 -39.82 42.00
CA GLU A 538 -33.79 -38.74 41.40
C GLU A 538 -34.12 -39.04 39.93
N ALA A 539 -33.17 -39.60 39.18
CA ALA A 539 -33.32 -40.02 37.79
C ALA A 539 -34.41 -41.08 37.54
N GLN A 540 -34.78 -41.85 38.57
CA GLN A 540 -35.81 -42.88 38.46
C GLN A 540 -37.24 -42.31 38.57
N THR A 541 -37.38 -41.09 39.10
CA THR A 541 -38.65 -40.36 39.19
C THR A 541 -39.12 -39.85 37.81
N GLU A 542 -40.42 -39.63 37.65
CA GLU A 542 -41.01 -39.18 36.38
C GLU A 542 -40.50 -37.78 35.96
N ASP A 543 -40.32 -36.88 36.92
CA ASP A 543 -39.72 -35.55 36.73
C ASP A 543 -38.21 -35.62 36.44
N GLY A 544 -37.49 -36.54 37.09
CA GLY A 544 -36.06 -36.79 36.84
C GLY A 544 -35.76 -37.29 35.42
N ARG A 545 -36.67 -38.08 34.81
CA ARG A 545 -36.54 -38.53 33.41
C ARG A 545 -36.60 -37.36 32.41
N ALA A 546 -37.43 -36.36 32.66
CA ALA A 546 -37.50 -35.16 31.83
C ALA A 546 -36.21 -34.32 31.96
N LYS A 547 -35.69 -34.15 33.18
CA LYS A 547 -34.42 -33.46 33.45
C LYS A 547 -33.22 -34.20 32.83
N LEU A 548 -33.21 -35.53 32.85
CA LEU A 548 -32.17 -36.33 32.18
C LEU A 548 -32.15 -36.15 30.66
N LYS A 549 -33.31 -36.07 30.00
CA LYS A 549 -33.37 -35.77 28.55
C LYS A 549 -32.79 -34.38 28.25
N LEU A 550 -33.06 -33.39 29.09
CA LEU A 550 -32.49 -32.04 28.98
C LEU A 550 -30.96 -32.05 29.15
N ILE A 551 -30.46 -32.77 30.15
CA ILE A 551 -29.03 -32.95 30.42
C ILE A 551 -28.33 -33.66 29.25
N GLN A 552 -28.91 -34.73 28.70
CA GLN A 552 -28.39 -35.40 27.50
C GLN A 552 -28.31 -34.44 26.31
N THR A 553 -29.34 -33.61 26.10
CA THR A 553 -29.35 -32.61 25.03
C THR A 553 -28.24 -31.56 25.21
N MET A 554 -27.97 -31.15 26.45
CA MET A 554 -26.88 -30.20 26.76
C MET A 554 -25.50 -30.83 26.57
N LEU A 555 -25.32 -32.09 26.98
CA LEU A 555 -24.06 -32.81 26.78
C LEU A 555 -23.75 -33.02 25.28
N VAL A 556 -24.76 -33.31 24.46
CA VAL A 556 -24.60 -33.41 22.99
C VAL A 556 -24.19 -32.06 22.38
N LYS A 557 -24.69 -30.93 22.91
CA LYS A 557 -24.28 -29.58 22.46
C LYS A 557 -22.84 -29.21 22.86
N MET A 558 -22.30 -29.85 23.89
CA MET A 558 -20.91 -29.63 24.35
C MET A 558 -19.90 -30.56 23.69
N ALA A 559 -20.35 -31.68 23.09
CA ALA A 559 -19.47 -32.55 22.33
C ALA A 559 -18.83 -31.75 21.19
N PRO A 560 -17.50 -31.87 20.96
CA PRO A 560 -16.85 -31.18 19.86
C PRO A 560 -17.56 -31.60 18.58
N ARG A 561 -18.13 -30.63 17.85
CA ARG A 561 -18.59 -30.87 16.48
C ARG A 561 -17.34 -31.31 15.72
N ALA A 562 -17.25 -32.60 15.41
CA ALA A 562 -16.21 -33.13 14.54
C ALA A 562 -16.17 -32.26 13.28
N ASN A 563 -14.98 -31.75 12.96
CA ASN A 563 -14.73 -30.87 11.82
C ASN A 563 -15.53 -31.32 10.60
N ALA A 564 -16.54 -30.53 10.21
CA ALA A 564 -16.99 -30.52 8.84
C ALA A 564 -15.90 -29.79 8.06
N ALA A 565 -15.27 -30.53 7.16
CA ALA A 565 -14.25 -30.07 6.22
C ALA A 565 -14.71 -28.87 5.40
#